data_AF-A0A662MSV3-F1
#
_entry.id   AF-A0A662MSV3-F1
#
_cell.length_a   1.000
_cell.length_b   1.000
_cell.length_c   1.000
_cell.angle_alpha   90.00
_cell.angle_beta   90.00
_cell.angle_gamma   90.00
#
_symmetry.space_group_name_H-M   'P 1'
#
loop_
_entity.id
_entity.type
_entity.pdbx_description
1 polymer ?
#
loop_
_entity_poly.entity_id
_entity_poly.type
_entity_poly.pdbx_seq_one_letter_code
_entity_poly.pdbx_strand_id
1 'polypeptide(L)'
;MSEIPEYLRKGYIEIEELKKIIELPSEERLRKKPVAIPECPQEIPCAPCREICPTDAVIMENVNDIPRVNYDKCIGCSLCVQICPGLAFFMVYYKGNKARVTMPHELLPIPSVGEEVVLLNRVGEEVGKGKVITVVPREKSKGDTPIITVEMPIELAWDVRAVKVVRE
;
A
#
# COMPACT_ATOMS: atom_id res chain seq x y z
N MET A 1 -14.84 6.24 28.21
CA MET A 1 -13.59 6.35 27.43
C MET A 1 -13.58 5.15 26.51
N SER A 2 -13.64 5.35 25.20
CA SER A 2 -13.49 4.27 24.23
C SER A 2 -12.16 3.55 24.50
N GLU A 3 -12.18 2.22 24.55
CA GLU A 3 -10.95 1.43 24.66
C GLU A 3 -10.01 1.80 23.51
N ILE A 4 -8.75 2.08 23.82
CA ILE A 4 -7.71 2.33 22.82
C ILE A 4 -7.58 1.06 21.97
N PRO A 5 -7.79 1.12 20.64
CA PRO A 5 -7.58 -0.01 19.73
C PRO A 5 -6.21 -0.66 19.90
N GLU A 6 -6.15 -1.98 19.77
CA GLU A 6 -4.91 -2.75 19.99
C GLU A 6 -3.78 -2.34 19.04
N TYR A 7 -4.08 -2.09 17.76
CA TYR A 7 -3.10 -1.58 16.79
C TYR A 7 -2.40 -0.28 17.24
N LEU A 8 -3.08 0.58 18.03
CA LEU A 8 -2.46 1.79 18.60
C LEU A 8 -1.57 1.49 19.80
N ARG A 9 -1.82 0.39 20.51
CA ARG A 9 -0.97 -0.05 21.64
C ARG A 9 0.31 -0.70 21.14
N LYS A 10 0.20 -1.56 20.11
CA LYS A 10 1.36 -2.27 19.53
C LYS A 10 2.15 -1.46 18.50
N GLY A 11 1.53 -0.44 17.89
CA GLY A 11 2.19 0.47 16.94
C GLY A 11 2.17 0.00 15.48
N TYR A 12 1.43 -1.06 15.15
CA TYR A 12 1.22 -1.55 13.78
C TYR A 12 -0.16 -2.21 13.67
N ILE A 13 -0.67 -2.36 12.44
CA ILE A 13 -1.97 -2.99 12.17
C ILE A 13 -1.79 -4.42 11.67
N GLU A 14 -2.58 -5.37 12.18
CA GLU A 14 -2.65 -6.71 11.61
C GLU A 14 -3.69 -6.79 10.50
N ILE A 15 -3.52 -7.76 9.60
CA ILE A 15 -4.48 -8.02 8.52
C ILE A 15 -5.89 -8.32 9.05
N GLU A 16 -5.98 -8.96 10.23
CA GLU A 16 -7.25 -9.30 10.87
C GLU A 16 -7.94 -8.10 11.51
N GLU A 17 -7.18 -7.07 11.90
CA GLU A 17 -7.73 -5.77 12.30
C GLU A 17 -8.13 -4.96 11.08
N LEU A 18 -7.31 -4.96 10.03
CA LEU A 18 -7.58 -4.25 8.79
C LEU A 18 -8.90 -4.72 8.14
N LYS A 19 -9.16 -6.02 8.11
CA LYS A 19 -10.41 -6.62 7.60
C LYS A 19 -11.67 -6.17 8.35
N LYS A 20 -11.54 -5.73 9.61
CA LYS A 20 -12.67 -5.21 10.40
C LYS A 20 -12.98 -3.75 10.05
N ILE A 21 -12.02 -3.06 9.45
CA ILE A 21 -12.08 -1.62 9.16
C ILE A 21 -12.45 -1.37 7.70
N ILE A 22 -11.85 -2.13 6.79
CA ILE A 22 -12.08 -2.02 5.34
C ILE A 22 -12.52 -3.36 4.75
N GLU A 23 -13.33 -3.31 3.71
CA GLU A 23 -13.63 -4.46 2.88
C GLU A 23 -12.43 -4.75 1.98
N LEU A 24 -11.93 -5.99 1.94
CA LEU A 24 -10.84 -6.38 1.05
C LEU A 24 -11.37 -6.83 -0.32
N PRO A 25 -10.62 -6.62 -1.41
CA PRO A 25 -11.05 -7.05 -2.74
C PRO A 25 -11.06 -8.58 -2.84
N SER A 26 -11.95 -9.11 -3.67
CA SER A 26 -11.93 -10.54 -4.01
C SER A 26 -10.65 -10.93 -4.74
N GLU A 27 -10.29 -12.21 -4.69
CA GLU A 27 -9.13 -12.71 -5.42
C GLU A 27 -9.28 -12.52 -6.93
N GLU A 28 -10.49 -12.73 -7.47
CA GLU A 28 -10.79 -12.45 -8.88
C GLU A 28 -10.46 -10.99 -9.23
N ARG A 29 -10.82 -10.05 -8.34
CA ARG A 29 -10.52 -8.64 -8.55
C ARG A 29 -9.03 -8.38 -8.50
N LEU A 30 -8.30 -8.98 -7.56
CA LEU A 30 -6.84 -8.86 -7.45
C LEU A 30 -6.11 -9.40 -8.70
N ARG A 31 -6.69 -10.37 -9.41
CA ARG A 31 -6.11 -10.94 -10.64
C ARG A 31 -6.37 -10.10 -11.90
N LYS A 32 -7.39 -9.23 -11.91
CA LYS A 32 -7.74 -8.40 -13.08
C LYS A 32 -6.76 -7.24 -13.32
N LYS A 33 -6.53 -6.42 -12.31
CA LYS A 33 -5.66 -5.22 -12.37
C LYS A 33 -5.27 -4.78 -10.95
N PRO A 34 -4.21 -3.99 -10.77
CA PRO A 34 -3.85 -3.46 -9.45
C PRO A 34 -4.99 -2.72 -8.75
N VAL A 35 -5.06 -2.88 -7.43
CA VAL A 35 -6.14 -2.36 -6.59
C VAL A 35 -5.57 -1.61 -5.41
N ALA A 36 -6.12 -0.42 -5.15
CA ALA A 36 -5.74 0.38 -4.00
C ALA A 36 -6.27 -0.22 -2.70
N ILE A 37 -5.40 -0.43 -1.71
CA ILE A 37 -5.72 -0.89 -0.37
C ILE A 37 -5.43 0.26 0.61
N PRO A 38 -6.47 0.84 1.24
CA PRO A 38 -6.31 1.93 2.21
C PRO A 38 -6.01 1.38 3.61
N GLU A 39 -4.75 1.25 3.99
CA GLU A 39 -4.35 0.89 5.38
C GLU A 39 -4.34 2.12 6.30
N CYS A 40 -5.42 2.90 6.27
CA CYS A 40 -5.58 4.13 7.04
C CYS A 40 -6.73 3.97 8.07
N PRO A 41 -6.46 3.40 9.26
CA PRO A 41 -7.52 2.99 10.20
C PRO A 41 -8.05 4.10 11.12
N GLN A 42 -7.62 5.35 10.94
CA GLN A 42 -7.89 6.45 11.87
C GLN A 42 -8.72 7.56 11.23
N GLU A 43 -9.61 8.15 12.03
CA GLU A 43 -10.46 9.27 11.62
C GLU A 43 -9.72 10.63 11.69
N ILE A 44 -8.70 10.77 10.85
CA ILE A 44 -7.88 11.98 10.77
C ILE A 44 -8.41 12.93 9.69
N PRO A 45 -8.31 14.27 9.86
CA PRO A 45 -8.80 15.24 8.87
C PRO A 45 -7.87 15.29 7.64
N CYS A 46 -7.94 14.27 6.77
CA CYS A 46 -7.03 14.06 5.64
C CYS A 46 -7.78 13.43 4.45
N ALA A 47 -7.92 14.16 3.33
CA ALA A 47 -8.55 13.67 2.09
C ALA A 47 -7.73 13.69 0.77
N PRO A 48 -6.38 13.85 0.74
CA PRO A 48 -5.63 13.84 -0.53
C PRO A 48 -5.86 12.59 -1.41
N CYS A 49 -6.06 11.43 -0.78
CA CYS A 49 -6.33 10.17 -1.50
C CYS A 49 -7.67 10.19 -2.26
N ARG A 50 -8.70 10.84 -1.71
CA ARG A 50 -9.99 11.09 -2.37
C ARG A 50 -9.82 12.09 -3.50
N GLU A 51 -9.20 13.23 -3.21
CA GLU A 51 -9.10 14.36 -4.13
C GLU A 51 -8.25 14.05 -5.37
N ILE A 52 -7.21 13.23 -5.24
CA ILE A 52 -6.37 12.86 -6.38
C ILE A 52 -7.00 11.78 -7.27
N CYS A 53 -8.05 11.09 -6.81
CA CYS A 53 -8.57 9.91 -7.49
C CYS A 53 -9.31 10.31 -8.78
N PRO A 54 -8.81 9.96 -9.98
CA PRO A 54 -9.41 10.43 -11.24
C PRO A 54 -10.72 9.72 -11.60
N THR A 55 -11.14 8.73 -10.81
CA THR A 55 -12.30 7.88 -11.07
C THR A 55 -13.29 7.86 -9.91
N ASP A 56 -13.08 8.70 -8.89
CA ASP A 56 -13.89 8.74 -7.66
C ASP A 56 -14.05 7.35 -7.03
N ALA A 57 -12.98 6.54 -7.08
CA ALA A 57 -12.96 5.20 -6.51
C ALA A 57 -12.74 5.24 -5.00
N VAL A 58 -12.08 6.26 -4.46
CA VAL A 58 -11.90 6.47 -3.02
C VAL A 58 -13.11 7.25 -2.48
N ILE A 59 -13.81 6.67 -1.52
CA ILE A 59 -15.06 7.17 -0.96
C ILE A 59 -14.79 7.61 0.48
N MET A 60 -15.06 8.89 0.76
CA MET A 60 -15.09 9.51 2.10
C MET A 60 -16.17 10.59 2.08
N GLU A 61 -17.17 10.54 2.96
CA GLU A 61 -18.24 11.55 3.01
C GLU A 61 -17.71 12.81 3.70
N ASN A 62 -17.07 12.65 4.86
CA ASN A 62 -16.36 13.68 5.58
C ASN A 62 -14.83 13.52 5.43
N VAL A 63 -14.11 14.62 5.62
CA VAL A 63 -12.63 14.64 5.57
C VAL A 63 -11.98 13.76 6.65
N ASN A 64 -12.72 13.45 7.72
CA ASN A 64 -12.29 12.59 8.81
C ASN A 64 -12.66 11.11 8.60
N ASP A 65 -13.42 10.76 7.57
CA ASP A 65 -13.87 9.37 7.43
C ASP A 65 -12.72 8.45 7.02
N ILE A 66 -12.78 7.20 7.47
CA ILE A 66 -11.88 6.15 6.99
C ILE A 66 -12.13 5.93 5.49
N PRO A 67 -11.09 6.03 4.64
CA PRO A 67 -11.25 5.88 3.20
C PRO A 67 -11.67 4.46 2.81
N ARG A 68 -12.77 4.34 2.06
CA ARG A 68 -13.20 3.09 1.42
C ARG A 68 -12.88 3.14 -0.06
N VAL A 69 -12.66 1.99 -0.70
CA VAL A 69 -12.35 1.93 -2.13
C VAL A 69 -13.41 1.11 -2.86
N ASN A 70 -14.08 1.72 -3.83
CA ASN A 70 -14.85 1.00 -4.83
C ASN A 70 -13.87 0.34 -5.81
N TYR A 71 -13.72 -0.98 -5.66
CA TYR A 71 -12.73 -1.73 -6.42
C TYR A 71 -13.04 -1.83 -7.92
N ASP A 72 -14.31 -1.75 -8.33
CA ASP A 72 -14.70 -1.78 -9.73
C ASP A 72 -14.27 -0.51 -10.47
N LYS A 73 -14.43 0.64 -9.80
CA LYS A 73 -13.97 1.95 -10.31
C LYS A 73 -12.45 2.10 -10.26
N CYS A 74 -11.77 1.46 -9.31
CA CYS A 74 -10.32 1.58 -9.19
C CYS A 74 -9.59 1.08 -10.45
N ILE A 75 -8.84 1.96 -11.11
CA ILE A 75 -8.08 1.64 -12.33
C ILE A 75 -6.62 1.22 -12.08
N GLY A 76 -6.16 1.24 -10.83
CA GLY A 76 -4.81 0.80 -10.51
C GLY A 76 -3.70 1.81 -10.80
N CYS A 77 -4.00 3.12 -10.81
CA CYS A 77 -3.05 4.17 -11.23
C CYS A 77 -2.02 4.59 -10.18
N SER A 78 -2.12 4.10 -8.93
CA SER A 78 -1.20 4.38 -7.82
C SER A 78 -1.07 5.84 -7.38
N LEU A 79 -1.93 6.75 -7.85
CA LEU A 79 -1.90 8.16 -7.44
C LEU A 79 -2.16 8.35 -5.93
N CYS A 80 -3.07 7.54 -5.37
CA CYS A 80 -3.34 7.52 -3.93
C CYS A 80 -2.12 7.10 -3.10
N VAL A 81 -1.26 6.21 -3.63
CA VAL A 81 0.01 5.84 -2.99
C VAL A 81 0.98 7.01 -3.02
N GLN A 82 1.07 7.69 -4.17
CA GLN A 82 2.01 8.80 -4.37
C GLN A 82 1.70 10.03 -3.51
N ILE A 83 0.42 10.35 -3.32
CA ILE A 83 0.00 11.60 -2.63
C ILE A 83 -0.17 11.41 -1.11
N CYS A 84 -0.18 10.18 -0.60
CA CYS A 84 -0.55 9.91 0.78
C CYS A 84 0.53 10.41 1.75
N PRO A 85 0.26 11.43 2.60
CA PRO A 85 1.25 11.92 3.56
C PRO A 85 1.54 10.91 4.68
N GLY A 86 0.60 10.00 4.94
CA GLY A 86 0.74 8.94 5.95
C GLY A 86 1.31 7.63 5.43
N LEU A 87 1.70 7.56 4.14
CA LEU A 87 2.27 6.35 3.51
C LEU A 87 1.39 5.10 3.64
N ALA A 88 0.08 5.30 3.80
CA ALA A 88 -0.88 4.29 4.23
C ALA A 88 -1.62 3.59 3.07
N PHE A 89 -1.33 3.97 1.83
CA PHE A 89 -1.95 3.34 0.65
C PHE A 89 -0.97 2.39 -0.02
N PHE A 90 -1.48 1.23 -0.40
CA PHE A 90 -0.75 0.21 -1.15
C PHE A 90 -1.52 -0.18 -2.40
N MET A 91 -0.84 -0.68 -3.42
CA MET A 91 -1.51 -1.39 -4.51
C MET A 91 -1.22 -2.87 -4.41
N VAL A 92 -2.23 -3.72 -4.57
CA VAL A 92 -2.06 -5.18 -4.63
C VAL A 92 -2.56 -5.69 -5.98
N TYR A 93 -1.77 -6.57 -6.59
CA TYR A 93 -2.10 -7.20 -7.87
C TYR A 93 -1.56 -8.63 -7.92
N TYR A 94 -2.39 -9.60 -8.30
CA TYR A 94 -1.97 -10.99 -8.50
C TYR A 94 -1.73 -11.28 -9.97
N LYS A 95 -0.49 -11.63 -10.32
CA LYS A 95 -0.05 -11.97 -11.67
C LYS A 95 0.40 -13.43 -11.71
N GLY A 96 -0.47 -14.32 -12.19
CA GLY A 96 -0.22 -15.76 -12.16
C GLY A 96 -0.10 -16.25 -10.73
N ASN A 97 1.06 -16.82 -10.38
CA ASN A 97 1.38 -17.32 -9.04
C ASN A 97 2.23 -16.34 -8.21
N LYS A 98 2.28 -15.06 -8.61
CA LYS A 98 3.03 -14.02 -7.91
C LYS A 98 2.13 -12.86 -7.55
N ALA A 99 2.48 -12.14 -6.48
CA ALA A 99 1.89 -10.87 -6.14
C ALA A 99 2.83 -9.73 -6.52
N ARG A 100 2.25 -8.58 -6.86
CA ARG A 100 2.92 -7.31 -7.03
C ARG A 100 2.31 -6.33 -6.05
N VAL A 101 3.15 -5.79 -5.18
CA VAL A 101 2.74 -4.76 -4.21
C VAL A 101 3.43 -3.46 -4.57
N THR A 102 2.64 -2.40 -4.81
CA THR A 102 3.17 -1.03 -4.94
C THR A 102 3.08 -0.35 -3.58
N MET A 103 4.18 0.23 -3.13
CA MET A 103 4.31 0.86 -1.82
C MET A 103 5.12 2.15 -1.92
N PRO A 104 4.94 3.11 -0.99
CA PRO A 104 5.85 4.23 -0.84
C PRO A 104 7.21 3.75 -0.33
N HIS A 105 8.28 4.48 -0.68
CA HIS A 105 9.65 4.16 -0.28
C HIS A 105 10.43 5.44 0.05
N GLU A 106 10.53 5.73 1.34
CA GLU A 106 11.20 6.94 1.87
C GLU A 106 12.67 6.69 2.30
N LEU A 107 13.17 5.46 2.16
CA LEU A 107 14.53 5.11 2.61
C LEU A 107 15.54 5.21 1.48
N LEU A 108 16.78 5.59 1.82
CA LEU A 108 17.91 5.50 0.91
C LEU A 108 18.69 4.20 1.16
N PRO A 109 19.28 3.59 0.11
CA PRO A 109 19.18 3.98 -1.29
C PRO A 109 17.80 3.62 -1.92
N ILE A 110 17.40 4.36 -2.95
CA ILE A 110 16.25 3.98 -3.78
C ILE A 110 16.66 2.79 -4.65
N PRO A 111 15.89 1.68 -4.67
CA PRO A 111 16.22 0.53 -5.50
C PRO A 111 16.08 0.84 -6.99
N SER A 112 16.77 0.06 -7.81
CA SER A 112 16.69 0.11 -9.27
C SER A 112 15.69 -0.92 -9.78
N VAL A 113 15.10 -0.66 -10.96
CA VAL A 113 14.25 -1.65 -11.63
C VAL A 113 15.07 -2.91 -11.91
N GLY A 114 14.54 -4.07 -11.50
CA GLY A 114 15.18 -5.37 -11.65
C GLY A 114 16.02 -5.82 -10.45
N GLU A 115 16.28 -4.94 -9.48
CA GLU A 115 17.05 -5.24 -8.27
C GLU A 115 16.31 -6.22 -7.35
N GLU A 116 17.05 -7.13 -6.72
CA GLU A 116 16.56 -8.00 -5.65
C GLU A 116 16.62 -7.24 -4.32
N VAL A 117 15.53 -7.27 -3.56
CA VAL A 117 15.41 -6.58 -2.27
C VAL A 117 14.89 -7.54 -1.20
N VAL A 118 15.26 -7.29 0.05
CA VAL A 118 14.71 -8.00 1.20
C VAL A 118 13.34 -7.40 1.51
N LEU A 119 12.35 -8.28 1.68
CA LEU A 119 10.98 -7.89 1.97
C LEU A 119 10.78 -7.78 3.48
N LEU A 120 10.19 -6.67 3.92
CA LEU A 120 9.92 -6.40 5.32
C LEU A 120 8.42 -6.35 5.60
N ASN A 121 8.01 -6.97 6.69
CA ASN A 121 6.64 -6.87 7.18
C ASN A 121 6.40 -5.54 7.93
N ARG A 122 5.20 -5.38 8.52
CA ARG A 122 4.79 -4.15 9.23
C ARG A 122 5.58 -3.83 10.49
N VAL A 123 6.29 -4.81 11.07
CA VAL A 123 7.17 -4.62 12.23
C VAL A 123 8.65 -4.52 11.84
N GLY A 124 8.96 -4.64 10.55
CA GLY A 124 10.32 -4.54 10.02
C GLY A 124 11.11 -5.85 10.04
N GLU A 125 10.46 -7.00 10.24
CA GLU A 125 11.11 -8.31 10.16
C GLU A 125 11.29 -8.73 8.69
N GLU A 126 12.37 -9.47 8.43
CA GLU A 126 12.68 -10.00 7.10
C GLU A 126 11.80 -11.24 6.82
N VAL A 127 10.90 -11.13 5.84
CA VAL A 127 9.92 -12.19 5.51
C VAL A 127 10.18 -12.85 4.17
N GLY A 128 11.20 -12.41 3.44
CA GLY A 128 11.64 -13.04 2.21
C GLY A 128 12.40 -12.10 1.29
N LYS A 129 12.42 -12.46 0.00
CA LYS A 129 13.06 -11.68 -1.07
C LYS A 129 12.07 -11.43 -2.19
N GLY A 130 12.21 -10.29 -2.86
CA GLY A 130 11.41 -9.95 -4.01
C GLY A 130 12.19 -9.14 -5.03
N LYS A 131 11.57 -8.93 -6.19
CA LYS A 131 12.18 -8.23 -7.32
C LYS A 131 11.47 -6.92 -7.60
N VAL A 132 12.22 -5.84 -7.72
CA VAL A 132 11.66 -4.53 -8.06
C VAL A 132 11.26 -4.51 -9.53
N ILE A 133 10.00 -4.21 -9.81
CA ILE A 133 9.41 -4.21 -11.16
C ILE A 133 9.30 -2.78 -11.71
N THR A 134 8.94 -1.82 -10.86
CA THR A 134 8.82 -0.41 -11.27
C THR A 134 9.31 0.47 -10.15
N VAL A 135 9.88 1.61 -10.53
CA VAL A 135 10.25 2.69 -9.61
C VAL A 135 9.75 4.00 -10.20
N VAL A 136 8.94 4.72 -9.45
CA VAL A 136 8.61 6.12 -9.75
C VAL A 136 9.47 6.96 -8.81
N PRO A 137 10.50 7.66 -9.32
CA PRO A 137 11.35 8.49 -8.48
C PRO A 137 10.59 9.70 -7.95
N ARG A 138 11.12 10.31 -6.88
CA ARG A 138 10.62 11.53 -6.24
C ARG A 138 10.19 12.59 -7.25
N GLU A 139 11.06 12.90 -8.21
CA GLU A 139 10.88 13.95 -9.21
C GLU A 139 9.69 13.73 -10.16
N LYS A 140 9.20 12.49 -10.24
CA LYS A 140 8.06 12.10 -11.08
C LYS A 140 6.81 11.76 -10.26
N SER A 141 6.93 11.66 -8.94
CA SER A 141 5.84 11.36 -8.03
C SER A 141 4.96 12.60 -7.81
N LYS A 142 3.68 12.40 -7.51
CA LYS A 142 2.74 13.49 -7.20
C LYS A 142 2.81 13.99 -5.76
N GLY A 143 3.42 13.24 -4.84
CA GLY A 143 3.53 13.65 -3.43
C GLY A 143 4.95 13.62 -2.88
N ASP A 144 5.96 13.81 -3.73
CA ASP A 144 7.37 13.93 -3.32
C ASP A 144 7.97 12.68 -2.63
N THR A 145 7.22 11.57 -2.66
CA THR A 145 7.63 10.25 -2.17
C THR A 145 7.88 9.31 -3.35
N PRO A 146 9.06 8.66 -3.45
CA PRO A 146 9.27 7.57 -4.39
C PRO A 146 8.27 6.44 -4.13
N ILE A 147 7.75 5.83 -5.19
CA ILE A 147 6.95 4.61 -5.07
C ILE A 147 7.61 3.48 -5.84
N ILE A 148 7.57 2.28 -5.26
CA ILE A 148 8.17 1.08 -5.86
C ILE A 148 7.10 0.01 -5.99
N THR A 149 7.18 -0.79 -7.04
CA THR A 149 6.40 -2.02 -7.16
C THR A 149 7.32 -3.21 -7.07
N VAL A 150 7.02 -4.13 -6.16
CA VAL A 150 7.85 -5.30 -5.88
C VAL A 150 7.05 -6.56 -6.16
N GLU A 151 7.65 -7.48 -6.92
CA GLU A 151 7.08 -8.80 -7.21
C GLU A 151 7.60 -9.83 -6.21
N MET A 152 6.70 -10.64 -5.65
CA MET A 152 6.94 -11.60 -4.57
C MET A 152 5.99 -12.80 -4.68
N PRO A 153 6.21 -13.88 -3.92
CA PRO A 153 5.23 -14.96 -3.76
C PRO A 153 3.87 -14.43 -3.25
N ILE A 154 2.76 -15.07 -3.63
CA ILE A 154 1.40 -14.59 -3.32
C ILE A 154 1.14 -14.55 -1.81
N GLU A 155 1.66 -15.51 -1.08
CA GLU A 155 1.57 -15.64 0.37
C GLU A 155 2.09 -14.41 1.12
N LEU A 156 3.03 -13.65 0.54
CA LEU A 156 3.62 -12.46 1.15
C LEU A 156 2.87 -11.16 0.86
N ALA A 157 1.87 -11.18 -0.03
CA ALA A 157 1.22 -9.97 -0.55
C ALA A 157 0.57 -9.08 0.54
N TRP A 158 0.03 -9.70 1.57
CA TRP A 158 -0.66 -9.02 2.66
C TRP A 158 0.25 -8.66 3.84
N ASP A 159 1.47 -9.20 3.85
CA ASP A 159 2.42 -9.03 4.94
C ASP A 159 3.46 -7.93 4.64
N VAL A 160 3.98 -7.93 3.41
CA VAL A 160 5.07 -7.05 3.01
C VAL A 160 4.60 -5.61 2.85
N ARG A 161 5.20 -4.68 3.61
CA ARG A 161 4.88 -3.25 3.58
C ARG A 161 6.09 -2.33 3.45
N ALA A 162 7.30 -2.88 3.49
CA ALA A 162 8.53 -2.16 3.19
C ALA A 162 9.54 -3.10 2.53
N VAL A 163 10.64 -2.51 2.02
CA VAL A 163 11.78 -3.28 1.53
C VAL A 163 13.09 -2.69 2.04
N LYS A 164 14.09 -3.56 2.17
CA LYS A 164 15.47 -3.21 2.47
C LYS A 164 16.32 -3.49 1.24
N VAL A 165 17.01 -2.46 0.77
CA VAL A 165 17.95 -2.55 -0.34
C VAL A 165 19.27 -3.08 0.19
N VAL A 166 19.76 -4.18 -0.38
CA VAL A 166 21.02 -4.81 0.00
C VAL A 166 22.04 -4.47 -1.06
N ARG A 167 22.79 -3.39 -0.83
CA ARG A 167 23.99 -3.04 -1.61
C ARG A 167 25.17 -3.12 -0.65
N GLU A 168 26.23 -3.79 -1.09
CA GLU A 168 27.53 -3.79 -0.39
C GLU A 168 28.18 -2.41 -0.47
#